data_AF-A0A534KFL8-F1
#
_entry.id   AF-A0A534KFL8-F1
#
_cell.length_a   1.000
_cell.length_b   1.000
_cell.length_c   1.000
_cell.angle_alpha   90.00
_cell.angle_beta   90.00
_cell.angle_gamma   90.00
#
_symmetry.space_group_name_H-M   'P 1'
#
loop_
_entity.id
_entity.type
_entity.pdbx_description
1 polymer ?
#
loop_
_entity_poly.entity_id
_entity_poly.type
_entity_poly.pdbx_seq_one_letter_code
_entity_poly.pdbx_strand_id
1 'polypeptide(L)'
;MVKEPLESPLLLELAKEAFRRQIANRVRPLARSYVEKWMACELWLYPSVIQRHGNELHMYKAVVLETLRNTSLDDMLGICQATRPDLNDLWAKPAARAKLQREVERSIDAVKAA
;
A
#
# COMPACT_ATOMS: atom_id res chain seq x y z
N MET A 1 6.95 12.49 30.96
CA MET A 1 6.52 12.02 29.63
C MET A 1 7.02 13.03 28.62
N VAL A 2 8.12 12.71 27.94
CA VAL A 2 8.66 13.54 26.86
C VAL A 2 7.67 13.46 25.70
N LYS A 3 7.00 14.57 25.36
CA LYS A 3 6.29 14.68 24.08
C LYS A 3 7.38 14.72 23.02
N GLU A 4 7.54 13.65 22.26
CA GLU A 4 8.45 13.62 21.12
C GLU A 4 8.09 14.78 20.17
N PRO A 5 9.01 15.72 19.94
CA PRO A 5 8.73 16.92 19.16
C PRO A 5 8.85 16.62 17.67
N LEU A 6 7.80 16.92 16.90
CA LEU A 6 7.85 17.33 15.47
C LEU A 6 8.61 16.48 14.43
N GLU A 7 9.19 15.33 14.77
CA GLU A 7 9.75 14.38 13.79
C GLU A 7 8.66 13.56 13.09
N SER A 8 7.51 13.40 13.77
CA SER A 8 6.36 12.63 13.30
C SER A 8 5.79 13.11 11.94
N PRO A 9 5.60 14.42 11.66
CA PRO A 9 5.10 14.87 10.37
C PRO A 9 6.06 14.62 9.20
N LEU A 10 7.36 14.91 9.35
CA LEU A 10 8.34 14.71 8.28
C LEU A 10 8.54 13.23 7.97
N LEU A 11 8.64 12.39 9.00
CA LEU A 11 8.74 10.94 8.83
C LEU A 11 7.48 10.36 8.19
N LEU A 12 6.29 10.87 8.54
CA LEU A 12 5.04 10.46 7.91
C LEU A 12 4.98 10.86 6.44
N GLU A 13 5.41 12.07 6.07
CA GLU A 13 5.45 12.50 4.67
C GLU A 13 6.47 11.69 3.85
N LEU A 14 7.65 11.41 4.40
CA LEU A 14 8.63 10.52 3.77
C LEU A 14 8.09 9.09 3.64
N ALA A 15 7.38 8.58 4.64
CA ALA A 15 6.76 7.27 4.60
C ALA A 15 5.66 7.19 3.53
N LYS A 16 4.82 8.22 3.42
CA LYS A 16 3.82 8.34 2.34
C LYS A 16 4.50 8.36 0.99
N GLU A 17 5.54 9.17 0.78
CA GLU A 17 6.24 9.24 -0.49
C GLU A 17 6.89 7.89 -0.84
N ALA A 18 7.57 7.26 0.11
CA ALA A 18 8.15 5.94 -0.05
C ALA A 18 7.09 4.89 -0.42
N PHE A 19 5.94 4.93 0.25
CA PHE A 19 4.81 4.05 -0.03
C PHE A 19 4.27 4.25 -1.45
N ARG A 20 4.07 5.50 -1.89
CA ARG A 20 3.65 5.83 -3.26
C ARG A 20 4.64 5.28 -4.30
N ARG A 21 5.95 5.45 -4.06
CA ARG A 21 7.00 4.90 -4.93
C ARG A 21 6.97 3.37 -4.97
N GLN A 22 6.71 2.72 -3.84
CA GLN A 22 6.58 1.25 -3.79
C GLN A 22 5.38 0.75 -4.60
N ILE A 23 4.22 1.42 -4.52
CA ILE A 23 3.07 1.09 -5.36
C ILE A 23 3.47 1.16 -6.83
N ALA A 24 4.05 2.28 -7.27
CA ALA A 24 4.47 2.45 -8.66
C ALA A 24 5.48 1.37 -9.10
N ASN A 25 6.50 1.09 -8.29
CA ASN A 25 7.51 0.08 -8.60
C ASN A 25 6.91 -1.33 -8.71
N ARG A 26 5.89 -1.64 -7.90
CA ARG A 26 5.23 -2.95 -7.93
C ARG A 26 4.25 -3.09 -9.09
N VAL A 27 3.56 -2.00 -9.47
CA VAL A 27 2.60 -1.97 -10.57
C VAL A 27 3.27 -1.97 -11.93
N ARG A 28 4.39 -1.25 -12.08
CA ARG A 28 5.12 -1.08 -13.34
C ARG A 28 5.33 -2.40 -14.11
N PRO A 29 5.86 -3.49 -13.51
CA PRO A 29 6.11 -4.74 -14.23
C PRO A 29 4.88 -5.66 -14.38
N LEU A 30 3.69 -5.32 -13.87
CA LEU A 30 2.57 -6.26 -13.86
C LEU A 30 1.99 -6.47 -15.27
N ALA A 31 1.88 -7.72 -15.70
CA ALA A 31 1.14 -8.05 -16.91
C ALA A 31 -0.37 -7.80 -16.70
N ARG A 32 -1.10 -7.47 -17.77
CA ARG A 32 -2.55 -7.29 -17.74
C ARG A 32 -3.28 -8.47 -17.09
N SER A 33 -2.94 -9.68 -17.52
CA SER A 33 -3.52 -10.93 -17.00
C SER A 33 -3.30 -11.11 -15.50
N TYR A 34 -2.19 -10.60 -14.96
CA TYR A 34 -1.94 -10.59 -13.53
C TYR A 34 -2.89 -9.64 -12.80
N VAL A 35 -3.10 -8.44 -13.35
CA VAL A 35 -4.02 -7.44 -12.77
C VAL A 35 -5.46 -7.95 -12.76
N GLU A 36 -5.90 -8.61 -13.84
CA GLU A 36 -7.21 -9.25 -13.92
C GLU A 36 -7.38 -10.34 -12.84
N LYS A 37 -6.40 -11.22 -12.68
CA LYS A 37 -6.37 -12.25 -11.61
C LYS A 37 -6.31 -11.65 -10.20
N TRP A 38 -5.51 -10.61 -10.01
CA TRP A 38 -5.43 -9.89 -8.75
C TRP A 38 -6.79 -9.29 -8.37
N MET A 39 -7.47 -8.63 -9.30
CA MET A 39 -8.85 -8.14 -9.08
C MET A 39 -9.83 -9.30 -8.81
N ALA A 40 -9.62 -10.47 -9.40
CA ALA A 40 -10.37 -11.69 -9.12
C ALA A 40 -10.04 -12.35 -7.75
N CYS A 41 -9.28 -11.65 -6.89
CA CYS A 41 -8.91 -12.06 -5.53
C CYS A 41 -7.83 -13.17 -5.43
N GLU A 42 -7.13 -13.51 -6.51
CA GLU A 42 -6.23 -14.67 -6.50
C GLU A 42 -4.87 -14.41 -5.82
N LEU A 43 -4.46 -13.16 -5.60
CA LEU A 43 -3.11 -12.79 -5.16
C LEU A 43 -3.14 -11.77 -4.01
N TRP A 44 -2.28 -11.98 -3.00
CA TRP A 44 -2.15 -11.16 -1.79
C TRP A 44 -0.71 -10.65 -1.64
N LEU A 45 -0.53 -9.35 -1.45
CA LEU A 45 0.81 -8.74 -1.53
C LEU A 45 1.51 -8.61 -0.17
N TYR A 46 0.73 -8.64 0.91
CA TYR A 46 1.21 -8.19 2.22
C TYR A 46 1.95 -9.21 3.12
N PRO A 47 1.60 -10.52 3.14
CA PRO A 47 2.28 -11.49 4.01
C PRO A 47 3.79 -11.56 3.76
N SER A 48 4.20 -11.46 2.48
CA SER A 48 5.62 -11.45 2.07
C SER A 48 6.41 -10.22 2.55
N VAL A 49 5.74 -9.09 2.78
CA VAL A 49 6.39 -7.83 3.20
C VAL A 49 6.70 -7.88 4.69
N ILE A 50 5.77 -8.35 5.52
CA ILE A 50 5.98 -8.50 6.96
C ILE A 50 7.12 -9.47 7.25
N GLN A 51 7.14 -10.62 6.57
CA GLN A 51 8.20 -11.61 6.76
C GLN A 51 9.59 -11.05 6.41
N ARG A 52 9.67 -10.18 5.41
CA ARG A 52 10.93 -9.61 4.94
C ARG A 52 11.43 -8.44 5.79
N HIS A 53 10.53 -7.69 6.41
CA HIS A 53 10.83 -6.45 7.13
C HIS A 53 10.39 -6.47 8.60
N GLY A 54 10.36 -7.65 9.23
CA GLY A 54 9.79 -7.82 10.57
C GLY A 54 10.47 -6.95 11.64
N ASN A 55 11.79 -6.79 11.55
CA ASN A 55 12.56 -5.96 12.50
C ASN A 55 12.24 -4.46 12.33
N GLU A 56 12.17 -4.00 11.08
CA GLU A 56 11.82 -2.61 10.77
C GLU A 56 10.36 -2.30 11.13
N LEU A 57 9.46 -3.27 10.95
CA LEU A 57 8.07 -3.19 11.37
C LEU A 57 7.94 -3.01 12.89
N HIS A 58 8.80 -3.65 13.69
CA HIS A 58 8.81 -3.46 15.13
C HIS A 58 9.13 -2.01 15.52
N MET A 59 10.13 -1.40 14.85
CA MET A 59 10.58 -0.04 15.16
C MET A 59 9.63 1.04 14.62
N TYR A 60 9.05 0.85 13.43
CA TYR A 60 8.26 1.86 12.72
C TYR A 60 6.76 1.56 12.65
N LYS A 61 6.26 0.64 13.49
CA LYS A 61 4.87 0.16 13.51
C LYS A 61 3.84 1.29 13.46
N ALA A 62 4.03 2.32 14.28
CA ALA A 62 3.10 3.45 14.36
C ALA A 62 3.04 4.23 13.03
N VAL A 63 4.20 4.56 12.45
CA VAL A 63 4.31 5.29 11.18
C VAL A 63 3.72 4.47 10.03
N VAL A 64 3.96 3.17 10.00
CA VAL A 64 3.39 2.27 8.98
C VAL A 64 1.86 2.22 9.07
N LEU A 65 1.31 2.04 10.28
CA LEU A 65 -0.13 2.03 10.49
C LEU A 65 -0.79 3.37 10.12
N GLU A 66 -0.16 4.47 10.50
CA GLU A 66 -0.64 5.81 10.18
C GLU A 66 -0.61 6.08 8.67
N THR A 67 0.46 5.67 7.99
CA THR A 67 0.57 5.77 6.52
C THR A 67 -0.52 4.97 5.81
N LEU A 68 -0.76 3.71 6.23
CA LEU A 68 -1.79 2.86 5.64
C LEU A 68 -3.20 3.41 5.84
N ARG A 69 -3.48 4.02 7.00
CA ARG A 69 -4.80 4.60 7.32
C ARG A 69 -5.06 5.92 6.62
N ASN A 70 -4.02 6.74 6.46
CA ASN A 70 -4.16 8.10 5.94
C ASN A 70 -3.92 8.20 4.42
N THR A 71 -3.42 7.14 3.77
CA THR A 71 -3.33 7.13 2.32
C THR A 71 -4.70 6.75 1.74
N SER A 72 -5.28 7.65 0.94
CA SER A 72 -6.58 7.41 0.32
C SER A 72 -6.50 6.31 -0.74
N LEU A 73 -7.58 5.55 -0.92
CA LEU A 73 -7.65 4.58 -2.02
C LEU A 73 -7.59 5.25 -3.39
N ASP A 74 -8.14 6.46 -3.49
CA ASP A 74 -8.13 7.26 -4.72
C ASP A 74 -6.72 7.67 -5.11
N ASP A 75 -5.89 8.07 -4.14
CA ASP A 75 -4.46 8.36 -4.35
C ASP A 75 -3.72 7.12 -4.87
N MET A 76 -3.95 5.96 -4.22
CA MET A 76 -3.31 4.70 -4.61
C MET A 76 -3.74 4.27 -6.03
N LEU A 77 -5.03 4.36 -6.36
CA LEU A 77 -5.55 4.07 -7.70
C LEU A 77 -5.01 5.07 -8.73
N GLY A 78 -4.93 6.35 -8.38
CA GLY A 78 -4.32 7.39 -9.23
C GLY A 78 -2.86 7.06 -9.56
N ILE A 79 -2.10 6.52 -8.61
CA ILE A 79 -0.73 6.05 -8.85
C ILE A 79 -0.72 4.85 -9.80
N CYS A 80 -1.62 3.88 -9.64
CA CYS A 80 -1.75 2.75 -10.55
C CYS A 80 -2.04 3.22 -11.99
N GLN A 81 -2.99 4.14 -12.14
CA GLN A 81 -3.39 4.72 -13.43
C GLN A 81 -2.25 5.51 -14.08
N ALA A 82 -1.55 6.35 -13.31
CA ALA A 82 -0.41 7.12 -13.81
C ALA A 82 0.78 6.23 -14.19
N THR A 83 1.00 5.15 -13.45
CA THR A 83 2.13 4.22 -13.69
C THR A 83 1.87 3.31 -14.88
N ARG A 84 0.63 2.86 -15.07
CA ARG A 84 0.21 1.94 -16.14
C ARG A 84 -1.10 2.41 -16.78
N PRO A 85 -1.04 3.50 -17.58
CA PRO A 85 -2.21 4.08 -18.22
C PRO A 85 -2.84 3.12 -19.24
N ASP A 86 -2.07 2.18 -19.79
CA ASP A 86 -2.52 1.10 -20.67
C ASP A 86 -3.51 0.13 -20.01
N LEU A 87 -3.59 0.12 -18.67
CA LEU A 87 -4.49 -0.73 -17.89
C LEU A 87 -5.63 0.06 -17.23
N ASN A 88 -5.86 1.31 -17.63
CA ASN A 88 -6.87 2.18 -17.01
C ASN A 88 -8.28 1.59 -17.03
N ASP A 89 -8.63 0.81 -18.06
CA ASP A 89 -9.91 0.12 -18.14
C ASP A 89 -10.10 -0.90 -17.01
N LEU A 90 -9.01 -1.44 -16.46
CA LEU A 90 -9.00 -2.32 -15.30
C LEU A 90 -9.04 -1.51 -13.99
N TRP A 91 -8.22 -0.47 -13.87
CA TRP A 91 -8.16 0.37 -12.66
C TRP A 91 -9.44 1.15 -12.38
N ALA A 92 -10.20 1.49 -13.42
CA ALA A 92 -11.49 2.17 -13.29
C ALA A 92 -12.61 1.24 -12.82
N LYS A 93 -12.40 -0.08 -12.78
CA LYS A 93 -13.44 -1.03 -12.33
C LYS A 93 -13.65 -0.92 -10.82
N PRO A 94 -14.90 -0.98 -10.33
CA PRO A 94 -15.18 -1.04 -8.88
C PRO A 94 -14.44 -2.19 -8.17
N ALA A 95 -14.20 -3.30 -8.88
CA ALA A 95 -13.43 -4.43 -8.38
C ALA A 95 -11.98 -4.07 -7.99
N ALA A 96 -11.33 -3.14 -8.71
CA ALA A 96 -9.99 -2.68 -8.38
C ALA A 96 -9.97 -1.95 -7.03
N ARG A 97 -10.92 -1.02 -6.82
CA ARG A 97 -11.08 -0.31 -5.55
C ARG A 97 -11.38 -1.28 -4.40
N ALA A 98 -12.32 -2.20 -4.60
CA ALA A 98 -12.71 -3.19 -3.58
C ALA A 98 -11.57 -4.16 -3.24
N LYS A 99 -10.75 -4.54 -4.21
CA LYS A 99 -9.56 -5.35 -3.96
C LYS A 99 -8.51 -4.56 -3.19
N LEU A 100 -8.25 -3.32 -3.57
CA LEU A 100 -7.28 -2.47 -2.88
C LEU A 100 -7.68 -2.20 -1.42
N GLN A 101 -8.97 -1.92 -1.15
CA GLN A 101 -9.50 -1.79 0.22
C GLN A 101 -9.16 -3.02 1.07
N ARG A 102 -9.46 -4.22 0.56
CA ARG A 102 -9.18 -5.48 1.27
C ARG A 102 -7.69 -5.74 1.48
N GLU A 103 -6.84 -5.36 0.53
CA GLU A 103 -5.39 -5.42 0.72
C GLU A 103 -4.95 -4.50 1.85
N VAL A 104 -5.43 -3.25 1.91
CA VAL A 104 -5.10 -2.28 2.96
C VAL A 104 -5.59 -2.76 4.34
N GLU A 105 -6.82 -3.24 4.44
CA GLU A 105 -7.38 -3.78 5.70
C GLU A 105 -6.54 -4.95 6.21
N ARG A 106 -6.28 -5.94 5.35
CA ARG A 106 -5.44 -7.08 5.69
C ARG A 106 -4.02 -6.66 6.05
N SER A 107 -3.52 -5.62 5.41
CA SER A 107 -2.22 -5.04 5.70
C SER A 107 -2.17 -4.50 7.12
N ILE A 108 -3.14 -3.67 7.47
CA ILE A 108 -3.29 -3.09 8.80
C ILE A 108 -3.37 -4.19 9.86
N ASP A 109 -4.18 -5.22 9.64
CA ASP A 109 -4.36 -6.30 10.62
C ASP A 109 -3.09 -7.12 10.82
N ALA A 110 -2.37 -7.38 9.73
CA ALA A 110 -1.12 -8.11 9.81
C ALA A 110 -0.01 -7.28 10.48
N VAL A 111 0.04 -5.94 10.30
CA VAL A 111 0.94 -5.06 11.07
C VAL A 111 0.57 -5.02 12.55
N LYS A 112 -0.73 -5.01 12.88
CA LYS A 112 -1.16 -5.04 14.29
C LYS A 112 -0.70 -6.32 14.99
N ALA A 113 -0.77 -7.45 14.28
CA ALA A 113 -0.44 -8.79 14.79
C ALA A 113 1.06 -9.09 14.88
N ALA A 114 1.89 -8.42 14.07
CA ALA A 114 3.35 -8.48 14.15
C ALA A 114 3.90 -7.65 15.32
#